data_AF-A0A161M1D2-F1
#
_entry.id   AF-A0A161M1D2-F1
#
_cell.length_a   1.000
_cell.length_b   1.000
_cell.length_c   1.000
_cell.angle_alpha   90.00
_cell.angle_beta   90.00
_cell.angle_gamma   90.00
#
_symmetry.space_group_name_H-M   'P 1'
#
loop_
_entity.id
_entity.type
_entity.pdbx_description
1 polymer ?
#
loop_
_entity_poly.entity_id
_entity_poly.type
_entity_poly.pdbx_seq_one_letter_code
_entity_poly.pdbx_strand_id
1 'polypeptide(L)'
;EELNVHVDIRRDKPDGPPEIIGTRRLQGPVPLTEYILGIEDLTGELMRLAIGQLGAGKFNEALKTTTFVKYIYTGLLLLSHVQSREFVKKLSIVRQSLDKMEYACYVMHVRGSEVQAHPSQFSSTLMPLPLTQDCLDI
;
A
#
# COMPACT_ATOMS: atom_id res chain seq x y z
N GLU A 1 3.23 -19.65 16.67
CA GLU A 1 4.39 -18.85 17.13
C GLU A 1 3.86 -17.68 17.93
N GLU A 2 4.45 -17.39 19.08
CA GLU A 2 4.01 -16.29 19.94
C GLU A 2 4.63 -14.97 19.45
N LEU A 3 3.80 -13.96 19.23
CA LEU A 3 4.28 -12.63 18.84
C LEU A 3 4.81 -11.92 20.09
N ASN A 4 6.06 -11.45 20.03
CA ASN A 4 6.72 -10.74 21.11
C ASN A 4 6.81 -9.25 20.77
N VAL A 5 5.92 -8.43 21.33
CA VAL A 5 5.90 -6.98 21.08
C VAL A 5 6.35 -6.23 22.33
N HIS A 6 7.37 -5.38 22.16
CA HIS A 6 7.77 -4.43 23.19
C HIS A 6 6.98 -3.13 22.99
N VAL A 7 6.20 -2.75 23.99
CA VAL A 7 5.36 -1.55 23.97
C VAL A 7 5.91 -0.56 24.98
N ASP A 8 6.36 0.59 24.49
CA ASP A 8 6.78 1.70 25.32
C ASP A 8 5.58 2.54 25.75
N ILE A 9 5.36 2.65 27.05
CA ILE A 9 4.38 3.54 27.67
C ILE A 9 5.03 4.92 27.75
N ARG A 10 4.50 5.86 26.98
CA ARG A 10 5.03 7.23 26.88
C ARG A 10 4.16 8.22 27.67
N ARG A 11 4.79 9.14 28.40
CA ARG A 11 4.14 10.36 28.92
C ARG A 11 4.37 11.49 27.94
N ASP A 12 3.31 12.23 27.67
CA ASP A 12 3.46 13.51 27.00
C ASP A 12 4.01 14.56 27.97
N LYS A 13 4.95 15.38 27.51
CA LYS A 13 5.59 16.45 28.29
C LYS A 13 5.33 17.78 27.56
N PRO A 14 4.99 18.87 28.27
CA PRO A 14 4.56 20.11 27.63
C PRO A 14 5.61 20.75 26.72
N ASP A 15 6.91 20.56 27.00
CA ASP A 15 8.01 21.23 26.27
C ASP A 15 9.14 20.26 25.85
N GLY A 16 8.81 19.06 25.38
CA GLY A 16 9.85 18.12 24.93
C GLY A 16 9.34 16.83 24.31
N PRO A 17 10.23 15.98 23.78
CA PRO A 17 9.85 14.69 23.25
C PRO A 17 9.22 13.81 24.35
N PRO A 18 8.23 12.98 23.99
CA PRO A 18 7.52 12.16 24.96
C PRO A 18 8.46 11.19 25.69
N GLU A 19 8.38 11.19 27.01
CA GLU A 19 9.24 10.40 27.90
C GLU A 19 8.73 8.98 28.04
N ILE A 20 9.58 7.97 27.82
CA ILE A 20 9.21 6.56 28.04
C ILE A 20 9.22 6.30 29.55
N ILE A 21 8.05 6.09 30.14
CA ILE A 21 7.86 5.84 31.58
C ILE A 21 8.00 4.35 31.91
N GLY A 22 7.89 3.48 30.91
CA GLY A 22 8.11 2.05 31.08
C GLY A 22 7.87 1.28 29.81
N THR A 23 8.49 0.12 29.70
CA THR A 23 8.31 -0.79 28.57
C THR A 23 7.62 -2.05 29.07
N ARG A 24 6.51 -2.45 28.43
CA ARG A 24 5.83 -3.71 28.69
C ARG A 24 6.07 -4.68 27.54
N ARG A 25 6.27 -5.94 27.89
CA ARG A 25 6.32 -7.03 26.92
C ARG A 25 4.95 -7.67 26.82
N LEU A 26 4.36 -7.67 25.64
CA LEU A 26 3.15 -8.42 25.34
C LEU A 26 3.56 -9.71 24.62
N GLN A 27 3.10 -10.84 25.16
CA GLN A 27 3.32 -12.17 24.60
C GLN A 27 1.96 -12.87 24.51
N GLY A 28 1.65 -13.40 23.33
CA GLY A 28 0.42 -14.16 23.12
C GLY A 28 0.36 -14.79 21.74
N PRO A 29 -0.50 -15.80 21.56
CA PRO A 29 -0.75 -16.38 20.25
C PRO A 29 -1.52 -15.39 19.38
N VAL A 30 -1.16 -15.30 18.10
CA VAL A 30 -1.96 -14.61 17.08
C VAL A 30 -2.75 -15.67 16.32
N PRO A 31 -4.09 -15.72 16.45
CA PRO A 31 -4.90 -16.64 15.68
C PRO A 31 -4.69 -16.41 14.19
N LEU A 32 -4.69 -17.49 13.40
CA LEU A 32 -4.51 -17.40 11.95
C LEU A 32 -5.55 -16.47 11.30
N THR A 33 -6.79 -16.50 11.78
CA THR A 33 -7.86 -15.62 11.31
C THR A 33 -7.53 -14.14 11.52
N GLU A 34 -7.05 -13.76 12.70
CA GLU A 34 -6.65 -12.37 13.02
C GLU A 34 -5.46 -11.93 12.16
N TYR A 35 -4.49 -12.83 11.96
CA TYR A 35 -3.35 -12.57 11.10
C TYR A 35 -3.79 -12.27 9.65
N ILE A 36 -4.71 -13.08 9.11
CA ILE A 36 -5.23 -12.90 7.75
C ILE A 36 -6.07 -11.62 7.65
N LEU A 37 -6.95 -11.34 8.62
CA LEU A 37 -7.73 -10.10 8.67
C LEU A 37 -6.82 -8.85 8.75
N GLY A 38 -5.66 -8.97 9.41
CA GLY A 38 -4.63 -7.93 9.44
C GLY A 38 -3.90 -7.74 8.11
N ILE A 39 -3.63 -8.82 7.37
CA ILE A 39 -3.13 -8.73 5.99
C ILE A 39 -4.13 -8.01 5.09
N GLU A 40 -5.42 -8.27 5.25
CA GLU A 40 -6.45 -7.58 4.48
C GLU A 40 -6.47 -6.07 4.76
N ASP A 41 -6.31 -5.64 6.03
CA ASP A 41 -6.21 -4.21 6.37
C ASP A 41 -4.93 -3.58 5.83
N LEU A 42 -3.81 -4.32 5.85
CA LEU A 42 -2.54 -3.86 5.28
C LEU A 42 -2.69 -3.49 3.80
N THR A 43 -3.54 -4.18 3.03
CA THR A 43 -3.76 -3.84 1.61
C THR A 43 -4.33 -2.44 1.43
N GLY A 44 -5.14 -1.94 2.38
CA GLY A 44 -5.64 -0.58 2.37
C GLY A 44 -4.53 0.46 2.57
N GLU A 45 -3.56 0.18 3.44
CA GLU A 45 -2.38 1.02 3.63
C GLU A 45 -1.43 0.97 2.43
N LEU A 46 -1.28 -0.19 1.80
CA LEU A 46 -0.51 -0.34 0.56
C LEU A 46 -1.14 0.43 -0.61
N MET A 47 -2.47 0.49 -0.68
CA MET A 47 -3.15 1.37 -1.62
C MET A 47 -2.81 2.84 -1.35
N ARG A 48 -2.89 3.30 -0.09
CA ARG A 48 -2.50 4.70 0.25
C ARG A 48 -1.05 4.98 -0.14
N LEU A 49 -0.15 4.04 0.11
CA LEU A 49 1.26 4.12 -0.28
C LEU A 49 1.42 4.22 -1.80
N ALA A 50 0.77 3.36 -2.58
CA ALA A 50 0.87 3.35 -4.04
C ALA A 50 0.35 4.66 -4.64
N ILE A 51 -0.80 5.16 -4.17
CA ILE A 51 -1.34 6.46 -4.62
C ILE A 51 -0.39 7.61 -4.24
N GLY A 52 0.18 7.59 -3.03
CA GLY A 52 1.18 8.57 -2.60
C GLY A 52 2.44 8.54 -3.46
N GLN A 53 2.91 7.35 -3.85
CA GLN A 53 4.06 7.18 -4.75
C GLN A 53 3.75 7.68 -6.16
N LEU A 54 2.54 7.43 -6.69
CA LEU A 54 2.11 8.00 -7.97
C LEU A 54 2.06 9.53 -7.92
N GLY A 55 1.52 10.11 -6.84
CA GLY A 55 1.51 11.56 -6.62
C GLY A 55 2.90 12.18 -6.53
N ALA A 56 3.90 11.42 -6.06
CA ALA A 56 5.30 11.80 -6.04
C ALA A 56 6.07 11.48 -7.34
N GLY A 57 5.39 10.95 -8.38
CA GLY A 57 5.98 10.56 -9.65
C GLY A 57 6.83 9.28 -9.64
N LYS A 58 6.78 8.50 -8.55
CA LYS A 58 7.50 7.23 -8.40
C LYS A 58 6.71 6.09 -9.01
N PHE A 59 6.59 6.08 -10.34
CA PHE A 59 5.73 5.14 -11.07
C PHE A 59 6.12 3.67 -10.86
N ASN A 60 7.41 3.34 -10.98
CA ASN A 60 7.88 1.95 -10.84
C ASN A 60 7.62 1.40 -9.44
N GLU A 61 7.81 2.22 -8.40
CA GLU A 61 7.56 1.81 -7.01
C GLU A 61 6.06 1.60 -6.76
N ALA A 62 5.22 2.47 -7.32
CA ALA A 62 3.77 2.30 -7.23
C ALA A 62 3.32 1.02 -7.95
N LEU A 63 3.88 0.73 -9.13
CA LEU A 63 3.58 -0.51 -9.87
C LEU A 63 4.02 -1.76 -9.09
N LYS A 64 5.21 -1.75 -8.49
CA LYS A 64 5.68 -2.83 -7.60
C LYS A 64 4.71 -3.05 -6.43
N THR A 65 4.26 -1.96 -5.82
CA THR A 65 3.29 -2.02 -4.70
C THR A 65 1.95 -2.60 -5.16
N THR A 66 1.42 -2.16 -6.31
CA THR A 66 0.20 -2.71 -6.93
C THR A 66 0.33 -4.20 -7.23
N THR A 67 1.44 -4.61 -7.84
CA THR A 67 1.74 -6.01 -8.14
C THR A 67 1.83 -6.86 -6.87
N PHE A 68 2.42 -6.33 -5.80
CA PHE A 68 2.47 -7.02 -4.51
C PHE A 68 1.06 -7.24 -3.92
N VAL A 69 0.19 -6.22 -3.94
CA VAL A 69 -1.22 -6.37 -3.51
C VAL A 69 -1.99 -7.36 -4.37
N LYS A 70 -1.69 -7.45 -5.68
CA LYS A 70 -2.27 -8.44 -6.58
C LYS A 70 -1.90 -9.89 -6.19
N TYR A 71 -0.67 -10.13 -5.76
CA TYR A 71 -0.26 -11.43 -5.23
C TYR A 71 -0.98 -11.77 -3.91
N ILE A 72 -1.12 -10.79 -3.01
CA ILE A 72 -1.89 -10.98 -1.77
C ILE A 72 -3.33 -11.36 -2.09
N TYR A 73 -4.01 -10.58 -2.94
CA TYR A 73 -5.39 -10.85 -3.33
C TYR A 73 -5.56 -12.25 -3.95
N THR A 74 -4.66 -12.64 -4.84
CA THR A 74 -4.64 -14.01 -5.41
C THR A 74 -4.51 -15.07 -4.33
N GLY A 75 -3.62 -14.88 -3.35
CA GLY A 75 -3.47 -15.79 -2.21
C GLY A 75 -4.73 -15.87 -1.34
N LEU A 76 -5.37 -14.74 -1.07
CA LEU A 76 -6.62 -14.69 -0.30
C LEU A 76 -7.78 -15.41 -1.01
N LEU A 77 -7.86 -15.34 -2.34
CA LEU A 77 -8.88 -16.08 -3.10
C LEU A 77 -8.82 -17.59 -2.86
N LEU A 78 -7.62 -18.15 -2.69
CA LEU A 78 -7.44 -19.58 -2.39
C LEU A 78 -8.01 -19.98 -1.02
N LEU A 79 -8.16 -19.03 -0.11
CA LEU A 79 -8.69 -19.25 1.24
C LEU A 79 -10.20 -19.03 1.33
N SER A 80 -10.83 -18.52 0.28
CA SER A 80 -12.22 -18.02 0.30
C SER A 80 -13.29 -19.05 0.68
N HIS A 81 -13.05 -20.34 0.47
CA HIS A 81 -14.03 -21.40 0.79
C HIS A 81 -14.09 -21.78 2.26
N VAL A 82 -13.10 -21.41 3.07
CA VAL A 82 -12.95 -21.87 4.47
C VAL A 82 -13.27 -20.76 5.48
N GLN A 83 -13.36 -19.51 5.03
CA GLN A 83 -13.27 -18.34 5.89
C GLN A 83 -14.63 -17.74 6.29
N SER A 84 -14.61 -16.91 7.35
CA SER A 84 -15.79 -16.30 7.96
C SER A 84 -16.47 -15.25 7.08
N ARG A 85 -17.68 -14.81 7.48
CA ARG A 85 -18.38 -13.68 6.83
C ARG A 85 -17.56 -12.39 6.82
N GLU A 86 -16.72 -12.18 7.83
CA GLU A 86 -15.87 -10.98 7.92
C GLU A 86 -14.76 -11.00 6.88
N PHE A 87 -14.14 -12.16 6.67
CA PHE A 87 -13.17 -12.36 5.60
C PHE A 87 -13.78 -12.05 4.24
N VAL A 88 -14.95 -12.61 3.91
CA VAL A 88 -15.59 -12.37 2.60
C VAL A 88 -15.86 -10.87 2.37
N LYS A 89 -16.28 -10.15 3.41
CA LYS A 89 -16.46 -8.69 3.35
C LYS A 89 -15.14 -7.98 3.10
N LYS A 90 -14.09 -8.31 3.87
CA LYS A 90 -12.78 -7.68 3.71
C LYS A 90 -12.14 -8.00 2.37
N LEU A 91 -12.24 -9.22 1.87
CA LEU A 91 -11.80 -9.60 0.53
C LEU A 91 -12.41 -8.72 -0.58
N SER A 92 -13.69 -8.33 -0.42
CA SER A 92 -14.32 -7.39 -1.36
C SER A 92 -13.72 -5.97 -1.28
N ILE A 93 -13.27 -5.54 -0.11
CA ILE A 93 -12.57 -4.26 0.12
C ILE A 93 -11.15 -4.33 -0.44
N VAL A 94 -10.44 -5.45 -0.26
CA VAL A 94 -9.12 -5.68 -0.87
C VAL A 94 -9.22 -5.56 -2.39
N ARG A 95 -10.24 -6.18 -3.00
CA ARG A 95 -10.50 -6.06 -4.44
C ARG A 95 -10.69 -4.60 -4.87
N GLN A 96 -11.56 -3.87 -4.19
CA GLN A 96 -11.80 -2.45 -4.50
C GLN A 96 -10.53 -1.59 -4.33
N SER A 97 -9.67 -1.92 -3.37
CA SER A 97 -8.40 -1.23 -3.16
C SER A 97 -7.43 -1.52 -4.31
N LEU A 98 -7.36 -2.76 -4.75
CA LEU A 98 -6.57 -3.16 -5.92
C LEU A 98 -7.07 -2.50 -7.21
N ASP A 99 -8.39 -2.46 -7.45
CA ASP A 99 -9.00 -1.81 -8.62
C ASP A 99 -8.58 -0.32 -8.71
N LYS A 100 -8.55 0.39 -7.57
CA LYS A 100 -8.10 1.79 -7.51
C LYS A 100 -6.62 1.93 -7.86
N MET A 101 -5.78 1.04 -7.37
CA MET A 101 -4.34 1.05 -7.65
C MET A 101 -4.08 0.76 -9.13
N GLU A 102 -4.68 -0.29 -9.67
CA GLU A 102 -4.53 -0.67 -11.08
C GLU A 102 -5.04 0.44 -12.01
N TYR A 103 -6.19 1.05 -11.69
CA TYR A 103 -6.71 2.20 -12.44
C TYR A 103 -5.75 3.40 -12.40
N ALA A 104 -5.21 3.73 -11.23
CA ALA A 104 -4.27 4.84 -11.09
C ALA A 104 -2.97 4.60 -11.87
N CYS A 105 -2.40 3.39 -11.80
CA CYS A 105 -1.24 3.02 -12.60
C CYS A 105 -1.56 3.06 -14.11
N TYR A 106 -2.73 2.60 -14.53
CA TYR A 106 -3.17 2.65 -15.93
C TYR A 106 -3.27 4.09 -16.45
N VAL A 107 -3.96 4.98 -15.72
CA VAL A 107 -4.10 6.39 -16.11
C VAL A 107 -2.74 7.06 -16.26
N MET A 108 -1.82 6.79 -15.33
CA MET A 108 -0.47 7.36 -15.37
C MET A 108 0.36 6.80 -16.54
N HIS A 109 0.21 5.51 -16.85
CA HIS A 109 0.89 4.89 -17.97
C HIS A 109 0.41 5.48 -19.31
N VAL A 110 -0.90 5.56 -19.54
CA VAL A 110 -1.46 6.10 -20.79
C VAL A 110 -1.08 7.56 -20.99
N ARG A 111 -1.21 8.39 -19.94
CA ARG A 111 -0.82 9.80 -20.02
C ARG A 111 0.68 10.02 -20.19
N GLY A 112 1.50 9.17 -19.56
CA GLY A 112 2.94 9.19 -19.78
C GLY A 112 3.30 8.92 -21.24
N SER A 113 2.63 7.95 -21.86
CA SER A 113 2.82 7.59 -23.27
C SER A 113 2.35 8.68 -24.24
N GLU A 114 1.29 9.43 -23.91
CA GLU A 114 0.81 10.57 -24.71
C GLU A 114 1.82 11.73 -24.73
N VAL A 115 2.47 12.02 -23.61
CA VAL A 115 3.47 13.10 -23.50
C VAL A 115 4.77 12.77 -24.26
N GLN A 116 5.19 11.50 -24.28
CA GLN A 116 6.36 11.07 -25.05
C GLN A 116 6.12 11.10 -26.57
N ALA A 117 4.89 10.87 -27.02
CA ALA A 117 4.55 10.87 -28.44
C ALA A 117 4.51 12.29 -29.06
N HIS A 118 4.21 13.32 -28.27
CA HIS A 118 4.09 14.70 -28.75
C HIS A 118 4.77 15.72 -27.81
N PRO A 119 6.12 15.79 -27.81
CA PRO A 119 6.87 16.68 -26.92
C PRO A 119 6.68 18.17 -27.20
N SER A 120 6.10 18.56 -28.35
CA SER A 120 5.96 19.95 -28.79
C SER A 120 4.65 20.66 -28.39
N GLN A 121 3.71 19.97 -27.72
CA GLN A 121 2.39 20.56 -27.36
C GLN A 121 2.23 20.92 -25.88
N PHE A 122 3.22 20.67 -25.02
CA PHE A 122 3.09 20.94 -23.58
C PHE A 122 3.68 22.31 -23.19
N SER A 123 2.92 23.37 -23.45
CA SER A 123 3.19 24.70 -22.87
C SER A 123 2.69 24.74 -21.42
N SER A 124 3.64 24.69 -20.48
CA SER A 124 3.65 25.28 -19.13
C SER A 124 2.30 25.42 -18.40
N THR A 125 1.94 24.50 -17.48
CA THR A 125 1.26 24.79 -16.18
C THR A 125 1.14 23.58 -15.23
N LEU A 126 1.42 22.33 -15.62
CA LEU A 126 1.37 21.21 -14.65
C LEU A 126 2.68 20.43 -14.64
N MET A 127 3.39 20.60 -13.52
CA MET A 127 4.63 19.98 -13.04
C MET A 127 5.43 19.09 -14.01
N PRO A 128 6.71 19.41 -14.28
CA PRO A 128 7.62 18.48 -14.91
C PRO A 128 8.04 17.44 -13.87
N LEU A 129 7.50 16.22 -13.96
CA LEU A 129 8.13 15.06 -13.36
C LEU A 129 9.27 14.61 -14.30
N PRO A 130 10.51 14.50 -13.83
CA PRO A 130 11.61 14.00 -14.65
C PRO A 130 11.40 12.49 -14.81
N LEU A 131 10.83 12.08 -15.93
CA LEU A 131 10.89 10.69 -16.38
C LEU A 131 12.30 10.46 -16.90
N THR A 132 13.18 9.92 -16.05
CA THR A 132 14.42 9.31 -16.51
C THR A 132 14.08 8.07 -17.34
N GLN A 133 14.89 7.85 -18.36
CA GLN A 133 14.72 6.92 -19.47
C GLN A 133 14.78 5.42 -19.09
N ASP A 134 14.62 5.07 -17.81
CA ASP A 134 14.91 3.73 -17.30
C ASP A 134 13.67 2.81 -17.24
N CYS A 135 12.48 3.27 -17.65
CA CYS A 135 11.25 2.49 -17.59
C CYS A 135 11.01 1.56 -18.80
N LEU A 136 11.97 1.44 -19.73
CA LEU A 136 11.82 0.60 -20.93
C LEU A 136 12.45 -0.80 -20.83
N ASP A 137 13.08 -1.15 -19.72
CA ASP A 137 13.62 -2.49 -19.51
C ASP A 137 12.96 -3.19 -18.30
N ILE A 138 11.88 -3.93 -18.63
CA ILE A 138 11.34 -5.15 -17.98
C ILE A 138 11.02 -5.09 -16.47
#